data_AF-A0AAW8KUP8-F1
#
_entry.id   AF-A0AAW8KUP8-F1
#
_cell.length_a   1.000
_cell.length_b   1.000
_cell.length_c   1.000
_cell.angle_alpha   90.00
_cell.angle_beta   90.00
_cell.angle_gamma   90.00
#
_symmetry.space_group_name_H-M   'P 1'
#
loop_
_entity.id
_entity.type
_entity.pdbx_description
1 polymer ?
#
loop_
_entity_poly.entity_id
_entity_poly.type
_entity_poly.pdbx_seq_one_letter_code
_entity_poly.pdbx_strand_id
1 'polypeptide(L)'
;QILNKHPEIDAIIHTGDLAQAPTPITYKRYIQYMQTLGLPFFQTLGNHDNVDHFPLHKENHQEPVVICLGNWRIILLNSAVKGHIDGHLSAEQLENLTTLLEEYADNPILL
;
A
#
# COMPACT_ATOMS: atom_id res chain seq x y z
N GLN A 1 -21.64 4.54 3.26
CA GLN A 1 -22.50 3.45 2.72
C GLN A 1 -21.81 2.09 2.75
N ILE A 2 -20.52 1.96 2.44
CA ILE A 2 -19.83 0.64 2.46
C ILE A 2 -19.58 0.12 3.88
N LEU A 3 -19.15 0.97 4.81
CA LEU A 3 -18.94 0.59 6.21
C LEU A 3 -20.23 0.17 6.93
N ASN A 4 -21.36 0.75 6.53
CA ASN A 4 -22.66 0.34 7.08
C ASN A 4 -23.10 -1.04 6.56
N LYS A 5 -22.59 -1.46 5.39
CA LYS A 5 -22.88 -2.78 4.79
C LYS A 5 -21.90 -3.85 5.28
N HIS A 6 -20.71 -3.44 5.68
CA HIS A 6 -19.61 -4.30 6.13
C HIS A 6 -19.01 -3.75 7.42
N PRO A 7 -19.76 -3.78 8.54
CA PRO A 7 -19.25 -3.34 9.83
C PRO A 7 -18.07 -4.19 10.35
N GLU A 8 -17.86 -5.37 9.77
CA GLU A 8 -16.80 -6.33 10.10
C GLU A 8 -15.43 -6.01 9.48
N ILE A 9 -15.29 -4.94 8.68
CA ILE A 9 -14.02 -4.61 8.04
C ILE A 9 -12.99 -4.18 9.08
N ASP A 10 -11.86 -4.88 9.13
CA ASP A 10 -10.74 -4.54 10.01
C ASP A 10 -9.78 -3.49 9.44
N ALA A 11 -9.64 -3.42 8.11
CA ALA A 11 -8.73 -2.49 7.43
C ALA A 11 -9.14 -2.25 5.96
N ILE A 12 -8.68 -1.13 5.39
CA ILE A 12 -8.85 -0.81 3.97
C ILE A 12 -7.48 -0.79 3.29
N ILE A 13 -7.32 -1.53 2.19
CA ILE A 13 -6.09 -1.55 1.40
C ILE A 13 -6.39 -1.03 -0.01
N HIS A 14 -5.70 0.01 -0.43
CA HIS A 14 -5.80 0.61 -1.76
C HIS A 14 -4.55 0.25 -2.59
N THR A 15 -4.71 -0.63 -3.57
CA THR A 15 -3.61 -1.26 -4.29
C THR A 15 -3.16 -0.50 -5.54
N GLY A 16 -2.88 0.81 -5.41
CA GLY A 16 -2.41 1.65 -6.51
C GLY A 16 -3.47 2.56 -7.13
N ASP A 17 -3.00 3.45 -8.00
CA ASP A 17 -3.77 4.42 -8.78
C ASP A 17 -4.71 5.28 -7.94
N LEU A 18 -4.13 5.80 -6.86
CA LEU A 18 -4.83 6.59 -5.88
C LEU A 18 -5.34 7.92 -6.47
N ALA A 19 -4.57 8.49 -7.39
CA ALA A 19 -4.87 9.77 -8.01
C ALA A 19 -4.69 9.72 -9.54
N GLN A 20 -5.74 10.02 -10.28
CA GLN A 20 -5.63 10.29 -11.72
C GLN A 20 -4.87 11.60 -12.00
N ALA A 21 -5.00 12.59 -11.10
CA ALA A 21 -4.23 13.83 -11.11
C ALA A 21 -3.36 13.87 -9.84
N PRO A 22 -2.09 13.44 -9.90
CA PRO A 22 -1.26 13.18 -8.73
C PRO A 22 -0.64 14.47 -8.17
N THR A 23 -1.48 15.29 -7.54
CA THR A 23 -1.07 16.55 -6.90
C THR A 23 -1.08 16.41 -5.37
N PRO A 24 -0.30 17.23 -4.63
CA PRO A 24 -0.34 17.22 -3.16
C PRO A 24 -1.75 17.44 -2.59
N ILE A 25 -2.58 18.25 -3.26
CA ILE A 25 -3.97 18.51 -2.84
C ILE A 25 -4.83 17.25 -2.99
N THR A 26 -4.63 16.47 -4.05
CA THR A 26 -5.34 15.21 -4.28
C THR A 26 -5.06 14.21 -3.16
N TYR A 27 -3.79 14.00 -2.84
CA TYR A 27 -3.39 13.08 -1.76
C TYR A 27 -3.84 13.56 -0.39
N LYS A 28 -3.74 14.87 -0.11
CA LYS A 28 -4.26 15.43 1.14
C LYS A 28 -5.76 15.17 1.31
N ARG A 29 -6.55 15.36 0.25
CA ARG A 29 -8.00 15.07 0.26
C ARG A 29 -8.29 13.61 0.52
N TYR A 30 -7.55 12.71 -0.14
CA TYR A 30 -7.67 11.27 0.11
C TYR A 30 -7.41 10.93 1.58
N ILE A 31 -6.26 11.36 2.12
CA ILE A 31 -5.89 11.06 3.51
C ILE A 31 -6.94 11.59 4.48
N GLN A 32 -7.40 12.83 4.29
CA GLN A 32 -8.47 13.40 5.12
C GLN A 32 -9.76 12.57 5.06
N TYR A 33 -10.17 12.13 3.86
CA TYR A 33 -11.34 11.29 3.70
C TYR A 33 -11.16 9.94 4.41
N MET A 34 -10.05 9.25 4.18
CA MET A 34 -9.77 7.95 4.79
C MET A 34 -9.74 8.01 6.32
N GLN A 35 -9.19 9.09 6.88
CA GLN A 35 -9.21 9.33 8.34
C GLN A 35 -10.64 9.44 8.89
N THR A 36 -11.60 9.96 8.12
CA THR A 36 -13.01 10.04 8.58
C THR A 36 -13.68 8.69 8.73
N LEU A 37 -13.13 7.63 8.12
CA LEU A 37 -13.69 6.28 8.18
C LEU A 37 -13.39 5.58 9.51
N GLY A 38 -12.44 6.08 10.30
CA GLY A 38 -12.11 5.53 11.62
C GLY A 38 -11.50 4.13 11.59
N LEU A 39 -11.04 3.67 10.42
CA LEU A 39 -10.40 2.37 10.21
C LEU A 39 -8.93 2.53 9.83
N PRO A 40 -8.07 1.55 10.17
CA PRO A 40 -6.74 1.43 9.58
C PRO A 40 -6.85 1.39 8.05
N PHE A 41 -5.98 2.11 7.36
CA PHE A 41 -5.91 2.07 5.92
C PHE A 41 -4.48 2.15 5.41
N PHE A 42 -4.26 1.50 4.27
CA PHE A 42 -2.96 1.40 3.62
C PHE A 42 -3.12 1.63 2.12
N GLN A 43 -2.07 2.14 1.49
CA GLN A 43 -2.07 2.45 0.06
C GLN A 43 -0.72 2.14 -0.54
N THR A 44 -0.74 1.58 -1.74
CA THR A 44 0.45 1.39 -2.58
C THR A 44 0.43 2.35 -3.76
N LEU A 45 1.60 2.62 -4.32
CA LEU A 45 1.75 3.42 -5.54
C LEU A 45 1.19 2.65 -6.74
N GLY A 46 0.41 3.33 -7.59
CA GLY A 46 0.16 2.88 -8.96
C GLY A 46 0.97 3.66 -9.98
N ASN A 47 0.80 3.32 -11.26
CA ASN A 47 1.52 3.96 -12.36
C ASN A 47 1.02 5.40 -12.62
N HIS A 48 -0.21 5.74 -12.21
CA HIS A 48 -0.74 7.10 -12.31
C HIS A 48 -0.34 8.01 -11.15
N ASP A 49 0.24 7.44 -10.08
CA ASP A 49 0.65 8.19 -8.91
C ASP A 49 2.01 8.87 -9.07
N ASN A 50 2.23 9.92 -8.27
CA ASN A 50 3.52 10.60 -8.19
C ASN A 50 4.17 10.34 -6.83
N VAL A 51 5.26 9.56 -6.85
CA VAL A 51 6.07 9.21 -5.66
C VAL A 51 6.51 10.43 -4.85
N ASP A 52 6.76 11.58 -5.48
CA ASP A 52 7.24 12.78 -4.81
C ASP A 52 6.17 13.43 -3.89
N HIS A 53 4.90 13.05 -4.07
CA HIS A 53 3.76 13.59 -3.33
C HIS A 53 2.91 12.52 -2.65
N PHE A 54 3.16 11.25 -2.96
CA PHE A 54 2.38 10.13 -2.49
C PHE A 54 2.53 9.97 -0.97
N PRO A 55 1.45 9.66 -0.24
CA PRO A 55 1.50 9.46 1.20
C PRO A 55 2.11 8.08 1.52
N LEU A 56 3.44 7.98 1.41
CA LEU A 56 4.18 6.75 1.68
C LEU A 56 4.16 6.40 3.18
N HIS A 57 4.18 5.11 3.48
CA HIS A 57 4.31 4.58 4.86
C HIS A 57 5.76 4.39 5.30
N LYS A 58 6.70 4.44 4.35
CA LYS A 58 8.15 4.28 4.55
C LYS A 58 8.88 5.40 3.79
N GLU A 59 10.03 5.83 4.30
CA GLU A 59 10.87 6.81 3.61
C GLU A 59 11.41 6.22 2.29
N ASN A 60 11.86 4.97 2.32
CA ASN A 60 12.18 4.21 1.13
C ASN A 60 10.92 3.57 0.53
N HIS A 61 10.44 4.07 -0.60
CA HIS A 61 9.26 3.54 -1.29
C HIS A 61 9.48 2.17 -1.94
N GLN A 62 10.72 1.66 -1.98
CA GLN A 62 11.02 0.29 -2.39
C GLN A 62 11.03 -0.70 -1.23
N GLU A 63 10.99 -0.22 0.02
CA GLU A 63 10.89 -1.08 1.19
C GLU A 63 9.44 -1.59 1.33
N PRO A 64 9.21 -2.92 1.36
CA PRO A 64 7.87 -3.46 1.52
C PRO A 64 7.23 -3.03 2.85
N VAL A 65 5.91 -2.82 2.84
CA VAL A 65 5.15 -2.54 4.05
C VAL A 65 4.44 -3.80 4.51
N VAL A 66 4.76 -4.28 5.71
CA VAL A 66 4.09 -5.44 6.31
C VAL A 66 2.94 -4.98 7.20
N ILE A 67 1.74 -5.49 6.91
CA ILE A 67 0.53 -5.27 7.70
C ILE A 67 0.24 -6.57 8.46
N CYS A 68 0.20 -6.48 9.79
CA CYS A 68 -0.19 -7.59 10.65
C CYS A 68 -1.70 -7.52 10.92
N LEU A 69 -2.46 -8.43 10.30
CA LEU A 69 -3.91 -8.52 10.50
C LEU A 69 -4.27 -9.88 11.12
N GLY A 70 -4.30 -9.92 12.46
CA GLY A 70 -4.40 -11.17 13.19
C GLY A 70 -3.26 -12.12 12.84
N ASN A 71 -3.59 -13.33 12.38
CA ASN A 71 -2.57 -14.29 11.93
C ASN A 71 -2.02 -14.00 10.53
N TRP A 72 -2.66 -13.12 9.75
CA TRP A 72 -2.22 -12.79 8.40
C TRP A 72 -1.08 -11.79 8.40
N ARG A 73 -0.22 -11.92 7.39
CA ARG A 73 0.76 -10.91 7.00
C ARG A 73 0.43 -10.47 5.58
N ILE A 74 0.15 -9.19 5.40
CA ILE A 74 -0.07 -8.61 4.08
C ILE A 74 1.16 -7.77 3.76
N ILE A 75 1.89 -8.14 2.71
CA ILE A 75 3.13 -7.47 2.34
C ILE A 75 2.85 -6.64 1.10
N LEU A 76 2.79 -5.33 1.28
CA LEU A 76 2.58 -4.40 0.19
C LEU A 76 3.88 -4.15 -0.56
N LEU A 77 3.87 -4.49 -1.85
CA LEU A 77 4.96 -4.24 -2.78
C LEU A 77 4.67 -3.01 -3.64
N ASN A 78 5.73 -2.36 -4.09
CA ASN A 78 5.69 -1.25 -5.01
C ASN A 78 6.29 -1.67 -6.36
N SER A 79 5.42 -1.84 -7.35
CA SER A 79 5.78 -2.13 -8.73
C SER A 79 5.83 -0.90 -9.63
N ALA A 80 5.46 0.29 -9.13
CA ALA A 80 5.35 1.49 -9.95
C ALA A 80 6.72 2.00 -10.41
N VAL A 81 6.83 2.26 -11.72
CA VAL A 81 8.04 2.81 -12.34
C VAL A 81 7.74 4.22 -12.84
N LYS A 82 8.58 5.19 -12.46
CA LYS A 82 8.38 6.60 -12.82
C LYS A 82 8.34 6.78 -14.34
N GLY A 83 7.20 7.23 -14.87
CA GLY A 83 7.00 7.50 -16.29
C GLY A 83 6.65 6.28 -17.14
N HIS A 84 6.37 5.14 -16.51
CA HIS A 84 6.13 3.86 -17.15
C HIS A 84 4.78 3.28 -16.71
N ILE A 85 4.15 2.49 -17.59
CA ILE A 85 2.86 1.82 -17.32
C ILE A 85 3.10 0.37 -16.86
N ASP A 86 4.23 -0.22 -17.26
CA ASP A 86 4.67 -1.53 -16.83
C ASP A 86 5.19 -1.52 -15.38
N GLY A 87 5.04 -2.67 -14.72
CA GLY A 87 5.48 -2.86 -13.35
C GLY A 87 6.88 -3.46 -13.26
N HIS A 88 7.67 -3.01 -12.28
CA HIS A 88 8.99 -3.58 -11.99
C HIS A 88 9.23 -3.64 -10.49
N LEU A 89 9.67 -4.81 -10.00
CA LEU A 89 10.19 -4.97 -8.65
C LEU A 89 11.72 -4.95 -8.70
N SER A 90 12.34 -4.06 -7.94
CA SER A 90 13.79 -3.98 -7.86
C SER A 90 14.37 -5.23 -7.20
N ALA A 91 15.64 -5.54 -7.49
CA ALA A 91 16.33 -6.66 -6.87
C ALA A 91 16.36 -6.56 -5.34
N GLU A 92 16.57 -5.34 -4.81
CA GLU A 92 16.52 -5.05 -3.37
C GLU A 92 15.15 -5.37 -2.78
N GLN A 93 14.06 -5.00 -3.47
CA GLN A 93 12.72 -5.28 -3.00
C GLN A 93 12.41 -6.79 -3.00
N LEU A 94 12.91 -7.54 -3.98
CA LEU A 94 12.79 -8.99 -4.03
C LEU A 94 13.62 -9.69 -2.93
N GLU A 95 14.79 -9.16 -2.60
CA GLU A 95 15.62 -9.66 -1.49
C GLU A 95 14.91 -9.42 -0.15
N ASN A 96 14.42 -8.20 0.08
CA ASN A 96 13.61 -7.87 1.26
C ASN A 96 12.36 -8.75 1.36
N LEU A 97 11.66 -8.97 0.24
CA LEU A 97 10.52 -9.89 0.20
C LEU A 97 10.93 -11.31 0.61
N THR A 98 12.07 -11.81 0.13
CA THR A 98 12.57 -13.15 0.49
C THR A 98 12.80 -13.25 2.00
N THR A 99 13.47 -12.26 2.60
CA THR A 99 13.67 -12.20 4.05
C THR A 99 12.35 -12.17 4.83
N LEU A 100 11.37 -11.38 4.37
CA LEU A 100 10.06 -11.29 5.01
C LEU A 100 9.26 -12.60 4.92
N LEU A 101 9.35 -13.30 3.78
CA LEU A 101 8.70 -14.60 3.62
C LEU A 101 9.31 -15.67 4.55
N GLU A 102 10.62 -15.61 4.80
CA GLU A 102 11.29 -16.48 5.76
C GLU A 102 10.94 -16.12 7.21
N GLU A 103 10.93 -14.83 7.55
CA GLU A 103 10.58 -14.33 8.89
C GLU A 103 9.16 -14.73 9.31
N TYR A 104 8.22 -14.66 8.36
CA TYR A 104 6.80 -14.95 8.58
C TYR A 104 6.36 -16.30 8.04
N ALA A 105 7.27 -17.28 7.93
CA ALA A 105 6.99 -18.59 7.34
C ALA A 105 5.83 -19.36 8.01
N ASP A 106 5.56 -19.09 9.29
CA ASP A 106 4.47 -19.72 10.06
C ASP A 106 3.11 -18.99 9.92
N ASN A 107 3.07 -17.87 9.19
CA ASN A 107 1.86 -17.08 8.97
C ASN A 107 1.32 -17.28 7.54
N PRO A 108 -0.01 -17.24 7.32
CA PRO A 108 -0.55 -17.05 5.98
C PRO A 108 -0.18 -15.64 5.47
N ILE A 109 0.33 -15.59 4.24
CA ILE A 109 0.83 -14.36 3.61
C ILE A 109 -0.02 -14.00 2.38
N LEU A 110 -0.36 -12.72 2.27
CA LEU A 110 -0.89 -12.09 1.07
C LEU A 110 0.15 -11.09 0.54
N LEU A 111 0.42 -11.13 -0.76
CA LEU A 111 1.28 -10.19 -1.48
C LEU A 111 0.43 -9.23 -2.32
#